data_AF-A0A5P8JTP8-F1
#
_entry.id   AF-A0A5P8JTP8-F1
#
_cell.length_a   1.000
_cell.length_b   1.000
_cell.length_c   1.000
_cell.angle_alpha   90.00
_cell.angle_beta   90.00
_cell.angle_gamma   90.00
#
_symmetry.space_group_name_H-M   'P 1'
#
loop_
_entity.id
_entity.type
_entity.pdbx_description
1 polymer ?
#
loop_
_entity_poly.entity_id
_entity_poly.type
_entity_poly.pdbx_seq_one_letter_code
_entity_poly.pdbx_strand_id
1 'polypeptide(L)'
;MEVSAMHNRWYGAKHLHAIWAWGRNAGNFSGRSSRSEYWWMWLFGYLLSLMLNFVVIVQGEAIYTSANLRQMLIVTLIAIIVVTILPSTALQIRRLRDAGIDWRKGVAVMLIEAVMAIGFILLHGVIGKLALVGLLASGALLLWWSYQPSIA
;
A
#
# COMPACT_ATOMS: atom_id res chain seq x y z
N MET A 1 -24.63 -9.24 -7.93
CA MET A 1 -23.66 -10.35 -8.00
C MET A 1 -23.45 -10.89 -6.61
N GLU A 2 -23.60 -12.19 -6.43
CA GLU A 2 -23.48 -12.86 -5.13
C GLU A 2 -22.00 -12.91 -4.67
N VAL A 3 -21.72 -12.74 -3.38
CA VAL A 3 -20.35 -12.68 -2.82
C VAL A 3 -19.56 -13.99 -3.07
N SER A 4 -20.27 -15.11 -3.19
CA SER A 4 -19.74 -16.43 -3.55
C SER A 4 -19.01 -16.43 -4.90
N ALA A 5 -19.52 -15.67 -5.89
CA ALA A 5 -18.94 -15.60 -7.24
C ALA A 5 -17.62 -14.80 -7.29
N MET A 6 -17.33 -13.98 -6.28
CA MET A 6 -16.15 -13.12 -6.27
C MET A 6 -14.89 -13.84 -5.77
N HIS A 7 -15.02 -15.07 -5.25
CA HIS A 7 -13.92 -15.79 -4.60
C HIS A 7 -13.16 -14.92 -3.57
N ASN A 8 -13.89 -13.99 -2.93
CA ASN A 8 -13.44 -13.12 -1.86
C ASN A 8 -14.60 -12.94 -0.89
N ARG A 9 -14.52 -13.59 0.28
CA ARG A 9 -15.57 -13.54 1.31
C ARG A 9 -15.82 -12.13 1.86
N TRP A 10 -14.84 -11.25 1.75
CA TRP A 10 -14.83 -9.91 2.34
C TRP A 10 -15.10 -8.80 1.33
N TYR A 11 -15.57 -9.17 0.13
CA TYR A 11 -15.80 -8.23 -0.96
C TYR A 11 -16.68 -7.05 -0.53
N GLY A 12 -16.21 -5.83 -0.79
CA GLY A 12 -16.92 -4.61 -0.41
C GLY A 12 -16.65 -4.14 1.02
N ALA A 13 -15.65 -4.70 1.70
CA ALA A 13 -15.25 -4.26 3.04
C ALA A 13 -14.97 -2.74 3.09
N LYS A 14 -15.35 -2.15 4.23
CA LYS A 14 -15.19 -0.72 4.54
C LYS A 14 -14.50 -0.55 5.87
N HIS A 15 -13.79 0.57 6.04
CA HIS A 15 -13.14 0.94 7.29
C HIS A 15 -12.16 -0.16 7.75
N LEU A 16 -12.13 -0.48 9.04
CA LEU A 16 -11.25 -1.49 9.63
C LEU A 16 -11.46 -2.90 9.07
N HIS A 17 -12.66 -3.21 8.55
CA HIS A 17 -12.89 -4.50 7.90
C HIS A 17 -12.03 -4.66 6.63
N ALA A 18 -11.62 -3.56 5.99
CA ALA A 18 -10.72 -3.64 4.84
C ALA A 18 -9.33 -4.14 5.22
N ILE A 19 -8.84 -3.84 6.43
CA ILE A 19 -7.55 -4.35 6.94
C ILE A 19 -7.65 -5.86 7.12
N TRP A 20 -8.75 -6.33 7.72
CA TRP A 20 -9.02 -7.76 7.88
C TRP A 20 -9.15 -8.48 6.53
N ALA A 21 -9.89 -7.88 5.59
CA ALA A 21 -10.04 -8.39 4.23
C ALA A 21 -8.69 -8.48 3.49
N TRP A 22 -7.85 -7.45 3.63
CA TRP A 22 -6.53 -7.37 3.02
C TRP A 22 -5.59 -8.46 3.57
N GLY A 23 -5.51 -8.59 4.90
CA GLY A 23 -4.66 -9.61 5.52
C GLY A 23 -5.15 -11.04 5.25
N ARG A 24 -6.46 -11.30 5.29
CA ARG A 24 -7.03 -12.64 5.06
C ARG A 24 -6.99 -13.08 3.60
N ASN A 25 -6.97 -12.13 2.66
CA ASN A 25 -6.79 -12.43 1.23
C ASN A 25 -5.34 -12.35 0.76
N ALA A 26 -4.35 -12.33 1.68
CA ALA A 26 -2.95 -12.21 1.31
C ALA A 26 -2.45 -13.31 0.35
N GLY A 27 -2.99 -14.53 0.48
CA GLY A 27 -2.68 -15.67 -0.41
C GLY A 27 -3.64 -15.85 -1.57
N ASN A 28 -4.62 -14.96 -1.75
CA ASN A 28 -5.66 -15.09 -2.76
C ASN A 28 -5.39 -14.17 -3.95
N PHE A 29 -4.82 -14.73 -5.02
CA PHE A 29 -4.52 -14.03 -6.26
C PHE A 29 -5.63 -14.17 -7.32
N SER A 30 -6.59 -15.07 -7.12
CA SER A 30 -7.64 -15.41 -8.10
C SER A 30 -8.97 -14.67 -7.87
N GLY A 31 -9.26 -14.23 -6.65
CA GLY A 31 -10.53 -13.54 -6.34
C GLY A 31 -10.64 -12.11 -6.87
N ARG A 32 -11.79 -11.47 -6.65
CA ARG A 32 -12.04 -10.06 -6.99
C ARG A 32 -11.92 -9.18 -5.75
N SER A 33 -11.45 -7.95 -5.93
CA SER A 33 -11.38 -6.97 -4.85
C SER A 33 -12.27 -5.79 -5.17
N SER A 34 -13.01 -5.29 -4.19
CA SER A 34 -13.79 -4.08 -4.39
C SER A 34 -12.88 -2.87 -4.50
N ARG A 35 -13.37 -1.80 -5.14
CA ARG A 35 -12.68 -0.50 -5.15
C ARG A 35 -12.49 0.05 -3.74
N SER A 36 -13.45 -0.19 -2.83
CA SER A 36 -13.38 0.27 -1.46
C SER A 36 -12.23 -0.38 -0.69
N GLU A 37 -12.00 -1.69 -0.85
CA GLU A 37 -10.88 -2.40 -0.21
C GLU A 37 -9.54 -1.75 -0.59
N TYR A 38 -9.36 -1.41 -1.87
CA TYR A 38 -8.16 -0.71 -2.34
C TYR A 38 -7.98 0.68 -1.71
N TRP A 39 -9.02 1.51 -1.73
CA TRP A 39 -8.94 2.87 -1.21
C TRP A 39 -8.74 2.93 0.30
N TRP A 40 -9.37 2.03 1.05
CA TRP A 40 -9.17 1.95 2.50
C TRP A 40 -7.73 1.55 2.84
N MET A 41 -7.12 0.63 2.10
CA MET A 41 -5.72 0.26 2.35
C MET A 41 -4.74 1.39 2.04
N TRP A 42 -5.00 2.17 0.99
CA TRP A 42 -4.26 3.39 0.72
C TRP A 42 -4.38 4.42 1.85
N LEU A 43 -5.61 4.64 2.34
CA LEU A 43 -5.84 5.56 3.45
C LEU A 43 -5.15 5.08 4.74
N PHE A 44 -5.20 3.79 5.06
CA PHE A 44 -4.51 3.27 6.25
C PHE A 44 -2.99 3.34 6.13
N GLY A 45 -2.43 3.01 4.98
CA GLY A 45 -1.00 3.18 4.72
C GLY A 45 -0.56 4.64 4.88
N TYR A 46 -1.38 5.56 4.38
CA TYR A 46 -1.17 7.00 4.52
C TYR A 46 -1.20 7.45 6.00
N LEU A 47 -2.24 7.06 6.75
CA LEU A 47 -2.35 7.40 8.17
C LEU A 47 -1.19 6.80 8.99
N LEU A 48 -0.80 5.56 8.70
CA LEU A 48 0.36 4.93 9.32
C LEU A 48 1.65 5.70 9.03
N SER A 49 1.84 6.17 7.80
CA SER A 49 2.99 6.99 7.44
C SER A 49 3.03 8.32 8.21
N LEU A 50 1.86 8.95 8.41
CA LEU A 50 1.75 10.18 9.22
C LEU A 50 2.11 9.91 10.69
N MET A 51 1.64 8.80 11.25
CA MET A 51 1.98 8.43 12.64
C MET A 51 3.48 8.15 12.80
N LEU A 52 4.10 7.41 11.87
CA LEU A 52 5.54 7.14 11.91
C LEU A 52 6.37 8.42 11.76
N ASN A 53 5.96 9.33 10.87
CA ASN A 53 6.59 10.65 10.75
C ASN A 53 6.46 11.46 12.04
N PHE A 54 5.28 11.45 12.66
CA PHE A 54 5.06 12.14 13.92
C PHE A 54 6.00 11.63 15.02
N VAL A 55 6.16 10.30 15.14
CA VAL A 55 7.11 9.69 16.09
C VAL A 55 8.54 10.16 15.82
N VAL A 56 8.98 10.17 14.56
CA VAL A 56 10.34 10.63 14.21
C VAL A 56 10.53 12.13 14.48
N ILE A 57 9.50 12.95 14.25
CA ILE A 57 9.55 14.39 14.53
C ILE A 57 9.66 14.66 16.03
N VAL A 58 8.89 13.96 16.86
CA VAL A 58 8.85 14.16 18.31
C VAL A 58 10.06 13.53 19.00
N GLN A 59 10.47 12.33 18.58
CA GLN A 59 11.52 11.54 19.23
C GLN A 59 12.86 11.58 18.46
N GLY A 60 13.00 12.46 17.48
CA GLY A 60 14.12 12.46 16.54
C GLY A 60 15.50 12.52 17.19
N GLU A 61 15.65 13.37 18.22
CA GLU A 61 16.90 13.47 18.99
C GLU A 61 17.23 12.17 19.72
N ALA A 62 16.25 11.56 20.40
CA ALA A 62 16.44 10.29 21.10
C ALA A 62 16.81 9.15 20.12
N ILE A 63 16.18 9.12 18.94
CA ILE A 63 16.49 8.15 17.87
C ILE A 63 17.90 8.38 17.31
N TYR A 64 18.32 9.64 17.17
CA TYR A 64 19.65 9.99 16.67
C TYR A 64 20.74 9.54 17.64
N THR A 65 20.58 9.87 18.93
CA THR A 65 21.59 9.62 19.96
C THR A 65 21.64 8.17 20.42
N SER A 66 20.51 7.47 20.47
CA SER A 66 20.45 6.07 20.94
C SER A 66 20.53 5.05 19.79
N ALA A 67 21.61 4.29 19.76
CA ALA A 67 21.78 3.20 18.80
C ALA A 67 20.69 2.12 18.92
N ASN A 68 20.27 1.79 20.15
CA ASN A 68 19.24 0.79 20.41
C ASN A 68 17.87 1.22 19.85
N LEU A 69 17.48 2.48 20.07
CA LEU A 69 16.20 3.00 19.55
C LEU A 69 16.19 3.04 18.03
N ARG A 70 17.31 3.45 17.42
CA ARG A 70 17.46 3.45 15.96
C ARG A 70 17.38 2.04 15.38
N GLN A 71 18.07 1.07 15.99
CA GLN A 71 18.02 -0.32 15.54
C GLN A 71 16.60 -0.89 15.68
N MET A 72 15.92 -0.63 16.80
CA MET A 72 14.54 -1.05 17.02
C MET A 72 13.60 -0.45 15.97
N LEU A 73 13.75 0.83 15.64
CA LEU A 73 12.98 1.49 14.58
C LEU A 73 13.21 0.81 13.23
N ILE A 74 14.47 0.56 12.84
CA ILE A 74 14.81 -0.10 11.58
C ILE A 74 14.19 -1.49 11.50
N VAL A 75 14.36 -2.32 12.54
CA VAL A 75 13.78 -3.67 12.59
C VAL A 75 12.25 -3.62 12.48
N THR A 76 11.62 -2.67 13.16
CA THR A 76 10.16 -2.47 13.10
C THR A 76 9.70 -2.10 11.70
N LEU A 77 10.39 -1.18 11.02
CA LEU A 77 10.08 -0.79 9.65
C LEU A 77 10.25 -1.95 8.66
N ILE A 78 11.32 -2.74 8.80
CA ILE A 78 11.54 -3.95 8.00
C ILE A 78 10.40 -4.95 8.22
N ALA A 79 9.99 -5.19 9.47
CA ALA A 79 8.90 -6.10 9.78
C ALA A 79 7.57 -5.64 9.14
N ILE A 80 7.26 -4.34 9.19
CA ILE A 80 6.08 -3.76 8.53
C ILE A 80 6.13 -4.00 7.01
N ILE A 81 7.28 -3.74 6.37
CA ILE A 81 7.46 -3.97 4.94
C ILE A 81 7.21 -5.44 4.60
N VAL A 82 7.85 -6.38 5.31
CA VAL A 82 7.73 -7.82 5.04
C VAL A 82 6.28 -8.29 5.17
N VAL A 83 5.57 -7.87 6.22
CA VAL A 83 4.17 -8.26 6.46
C VAL A 83 3.23 -7.66 5.41
N THR A 84 3.55 -6.49 4.86
CA THR A 84 2.67 -5.77 3.94
C THR A 84 2.85 -6.13 2.47
N ILE A 85 4.02 -6.67 2.06
CA ILE A 85 4.31 -7.00 0.67
C ILE A 85 3.29 -7.98 0.10
N LEU A 86 3.16 -9.17 0.70
CA LEU A 86 2.29 -10.24 0.19
C LEU A 86 0.83 -9.79 -0.04
N PRO A 87 0.12 -9.27 0.98
CA PRO A 87 -1.26 -8.83 0.80
C PRO A 87 -1.43 -7.64 -0.15
N SER A 88 -0.46 -6.72 -0.20
CA SER A 88 -0.51 -5.58 -1.14
C SER A 88 -0.35 -6.05 -2.58
N THR A 89 0.59 -6.95 -2.85
CA THR A 89 0.79 -7.54 -4.17
C THR A 89 -0.44 -8.35 -4.60
N ALA A 90 -1.02 -9.15 -3.70
CA ALA A 90 -2.24 -9.91 -3.99
C ALA A 90 -3.43 -9.01 -4.35
N LEU A 91 -3.59 -7.87 -3.65
CA LEU A 91 -4.61 -6.89 -3.96
C LEU A 91 -4.37 -6.21 -5.32
N GLN A 92 -3.13 -5.80 -5.61
CA GLN A 92 -2.77 -5.16 -6.87
C GLN A 92 -2.97 -6.10 -8.07
N ILE A 93 -2.52 -7.36 -7.99
CA ILE A 93 -2.72 -8.36 -9.04
C ILE A 93 -4.21 -8.51 -9.37
N ARG A 94 -5.06 -8.65 -8.35
CA ARG A 94 -6.51 -8.77 -8.53
C ARG A 94 -7.09 -7.54 -9.24
N ARG A 95 -6.67 -6.34 -8.84
CA ARG A 95 -7.17 -5.08 -9.43
C ARG A 95 -6.68 -4.84 -10.87
N LEU A 96 -5.43 -5.15 -11.17
CA LEU A 96 -4.88 -5.05 -12.53
C LEU A 96 -5.59 -6.01 -13.48
N ARG A 97 -5.84 -7.24 -13.03
CA ARG A 97 -6.63 -8.22 -13.79
C ARG A 97 -8.08 -7.78 -13.95
N ASP A 98 -8.70 -7.24 -12.90
CA ASP A 98 -10.06 -6.70 -12.96
C ASP A 98 -10.16 -5.50 -13.93
N ALA A 99 -9.07 -4.79 -14.19
CA ALA A 99 -8.98 -3.72 -15.19
C ALA A 99 -8.63 -4.21 -16.60
N GLY A 100 -8.51 -5.53 -16.83
CA GLY A 100 -8.16 -6.10 -18.13
C GLY A 100 -6.73 -5.81 -18.59
N ILE A 101 -5.83 -5.42 -17.67
CA ILE A 101 -4.45 -5.07 -18.01
C ILE A 101 -3.63 -6.35 -18.23
N ASP A 102 -2.94 -6.42 -19.37
CA ASP A 102 -1.98 -7.48 -19.67
C ASP A 102 -0.91 -7.58 -18.57
N TRP A 103 -0.53 -8.80 -18.19
CA TRP A 103 0.42 -9.05 -17.11
C TRP A 103 1.75 -8.31 -17.26
N ARG A 104 2.24 -8.10 -18.49
CA ARG A 104 3.50 -7.36 -18.75
C ARG A 104 3.37 -5.89 -18.34
N LYS A 105 2.25 -5.27 -18.71
CA LYS A 105 1.92 -3.89 -18.33
C LYS A 105 1.67 -3.81 -16.81
N GLY A 106 1.03 -4.83 -16.24
CA GLY A 106 0.83 -4.94 -14.80
C GLY A 106 2.12 -4.98 -14.00
N VAL A 107 3.09 -5.80 -14.42
CA VAL A 107 4.43 -5.83 -13.80
C VAL A 107 5.14 -4.49 -13.96
N ALA A 108 5.06 -3.85 -15.13
CA ALA A 108 5.64 -2.52 -15.33
C ALA A 108 5.03 -1.49 -14.35
N VAL A 109 3.71 -1.51 -14.14
CA VAL A 109 3.03 -0.65 -13.16
C VAL A 109 3.53 -0.92 -11.73
N MET A 110 3.62 -2.18 -11.32
CA MET A 110 4.15 -2.56 -10.00
C MET A 110 5.62 -2.14 -9.81
N LEU A 111 6.44 -2.25 -10.85
CA LEU A 111 7.84 -1.81 -10.80
C LEU A 111 7.95 -0.29 -10.72
N ILE A 112 7.12 0.45 -11.46
CA ILE A 112 7.04 1.91 -11.35
C ILE A 112 6.65 2.30 -9.93
N GLU A 113 5.64 1.66 -9.34
CA GLU A 113 5.26 1.89 -7.94
C GLU A 113 6.42 1.62 -6.98
N ALA A 114 7.12 0.49 -7.14
CA ALA A 114 8.25 0.13 -6.28
C ALA A 114 9.40 1.13 -6.41
N VAL A 115 9.77 1.53 -7.63
CA VAL A 115 10.81 2.53 -7.90
C VAL A 115 10.41 3.89 -7.34
N MET A 116 9.16 4.30 -7.51
CA MET A 116 8.66 5.54 -6.93
C MET A 116 8.69 5.49 -5.40
N ALA A 117 8.24 4.39 -4.79
CA ALA A 117 8.30 4.21 -3.34
C ALA A 117 9.74 4.28 -2.81
N ILE A 118 10.70 3.61 -3.47
CA ILE A 118 12.12 3.66 -3.12
C ILE A 118 12.68 5.06 -3.34
N GLY A 119 12.40 5.70 -4.49
CA GLY A 119 12.81 7.06 -4.78
C GLY A 119 12.27 8.05 -3.76
N PHE A 120 11.04 7.86 -3.30
CA PHE A 120 10.46 8.60 -2.18
C PHE A 120 11.23 8.32 -0.88
N ILE A 121 11.48 7.08 -0.50
CA ILE A 121 12.24 6.76 0.71
C ILE A 121 13.65 7.40 0.69
N LEU A 122 14.33 7.37 -0.46
CA LEU A 122 15.68 7.92 -0.65
C LEU A 122 15.68 9.45 -0.70
N LEU A 123 14.74 10.06 -1.43
CA LEU A 123 14.57 11.52 -1.52
C LEU A 123 14.24 12.14 -0.15
N HIS A 124 13.54 11.39 0.71
CA HIS A 124 13.19 11.80 2.08
C HIS A 124 14.30 11.51 3.11
N GLY A 125 15.52 11.24 2.64
CA GLY A 125 16.70 11.06 3.48
C GLY A 125 16.86 12.17 4.53
N VAL A 126 16.87 11.73 5.79
CA VAL A 126 17.27 12.38 7.05
C VAL A 126 16.59 13.71 7.44
N ILE A 127 16.23 14.63 6.54
CA ILE A 127 15.55 15.89 6.89
C ILE A 127 14.62 16.33 5.74
N GLY A 128 13.32 16.06 5.85
CA GLY A 128 12.37 16.45 4.80
C GLY A 128 10.91 16.23 5.17
N LYS A 129 10.43 16.99 6.16
CA LYS A 129 9.01 17.09 6.52
C LYS A 129 8.20 17.45 5.25
N LEU A 130 7.16 16.68 4.92
CA LEU A 130 6.17 16.81 3.82
C LEU A 130 6.27 15.83 2.61
N ALA A 131 6.60 14.55 2.86
CA ALA A 131 6.48 13.43 1.88
C ALA A 131 5.06 13.14 1.36
N LEU A 132 4.07 13.86 1.89
CA LEU A 132 2.66 13.56 1.81
C LEU A 132 2.08 13.70 0.40
N VAL A 133 2.69 14.54 -0.45
CA VAL A 133 2.20 14.87 -1.80
C VAL A 133 2.65 13.83 -2.84
N GLY A 134 3.79 13.17 -2.58
CA GLY A 134 4.37 12.19 -3.49
C GLY A 134 3.71 10.82 -3.49
N LEU A 135 3.34 10.34 -2.30
CA LEU A 135 2.54 9.13 -2.12
C LEU A 135 1.17 9.29 -2.82
N LEU A 136 0.57 10.48 -2.74
CA LEU A 136 -0.66 10.84 -3.45
C LEU A 136 -0.46 10.87 -4.98
N ALA A 137 0.69 11.32 -5.47
CA ALA A 137 1.01 11.33 -6.90
C ALA A 137 1.23 9.91 -7.48
N SER A 138 1.84 8.99 -6.73
CA SER A 138 1.95 7.57 -7.13
C SER A 138 0.60 6.84 -7.09
N GLY A 139 -0.19 7.11 -6.05
CA GLY A 139 -1.60 6.72 -6.00
C GLY A 139 -2.43 7.35 -7.13
N ALA A 140 -2.04 8.50 -7.68
CA ALA A 140 -2.70 9.18 -8.79
C ALA A 140 -2.40 8.60 -10.18
N LEU A 141 -1.21 8.04 -10.39
CA LEU A 141 -0.97 7.21 -11.58
C LEU A 141 -1.83 5.95 -11.56
N LEU A 142 -2.07 5.38 -10.38
CA LEU A 142 -3.04 4.31 -10.18
C LEU A 142 -4.48 4.79 -10.15
N LEU A 143 -4.77 6.05 -9.80
CA LEU A 143 -6.08 6.68 -9.98
C LEU A 143 -6.45 6.56 -11.46
N TRP A 144 -5.53 6.93 -12.37
CA TRP A 144 -5.79 6.85 -13.80
C TRP A 144 -6.09 5.42 -14.28
N TRP A 145 -5.31 4.43 -13.84
CA TRP A 145 -5.50 3.03 -14.27
C TRP A 145 -6.68 2.32 -13.59
N SER A 146 -6.98 2.65 -12.33
CA SER A 146 -8.06 2.04 -11.54
C SER A 146 -9.43 2.69 -11.77
N TYR A 147 -9.44 3.93 -12.29
CA TYR A 147 -10.63 4.71 -12.65
C TYR A 147 -11.04 4.52 -14.11
N GLN A 148 -10.26 3.83 -14.95
CA GLN A 148 -10.73 3.49 -16.28
C GLN A 148 -12.06 2.72 -16.14
N PRO A 149 -13.18 3.24 -16.68
CA PRO A 149 -14.40 2.47 -16.75
C PRO A 149 -14.05 1.17 -17.47
N SER A 150 -14.55 0.05 -16.97
CA SER A 150 -14.47 -1.21 -17.72
C SER A 150 -14.90 -0.89 -19.14
N ILE A 151 -13.98 -1.01 -20.10
CA ILE A 151 -14.37 -1.02 -21.50
C ILE A 151 -15.20 -2.30 -21.62
N ALA A 152 -16.52 -2.11 -21.62
CA ALA A 152 -17.61 -3.08 -21.78
C ALA A 152 -17.39 -4.47 -21.15
#